data_AF-A0A5N4EPN1-F1
#
_entry.id   AF-A0A5N4EPN1-F1
#
_cell.length_a   1.000
_cell.length_b   1.000
_cell.length_c   1.000
_cell.angle_alpha   90.00
_cell.angle_beta   90.00
_cell.angle_gamma   90.00
#
_symmetry.space_group_name_H-M   'P 1'
#
loop_
_entity.id
_entity.type
_entity.pdbx_description
1 polymer ?
#
loop_
_entity_poly.entity_id
_entity_poly.type
_entity_poly.pdbx_seq_one_letter_code
_entity_poly.pdbx_strand_id
1 'polypeptide(L)'
;MTKRFIISYSLITLFLLSSVVLFAQCENAFAQQWKIEDASHALQVIERTDTLELIVPDGLTMWYQQRLAGNYEVSYRTCMVMQGGKYDRLSDLNCFWAANDPKYPDDLFTRSQWRDGIFKNYNTLNLFYVGYGGNDNSTTRFRRYRGEYYGVADDKVKPLLKEYTDASHLLVPNQWYQIRIKVEKGITTYSVNGEELFRYVLTGGEGDGHFGLRLLQNHVLFTDFKVTTL
;
A
#
# COMPACT_ATOMS: atom_id res chain seq x y z
N MET A 1 -9.29 -74.02 -47.54
CA MET A 1 -8.96 -74.61 -46.21
C MET A 1 -7.72 -73.89 -45.69
N THR A 2 -7.86 -72.70 -45.10
CA THR A 2 -6.72 -71.99 -44.48
C THR A 2 -7.20 -70.81 -43.62
N LYS A 3 -6.88 -70.93 -42.33
CA LYS A 3 -6.55 -69.91 -41.30
C LYS A 3 -7.60 -68.85 -40.89
N ARG A 4 -8.03 -69.02 -39.63
CA ARG A 4 -8.57 -68.01 -38.72
C ARG A 4 -7.57 -66.88 -38.48
N PHE A 5 -8.06 -65.65 -38.32
CA PHE A 5 -7.51 -64.68 -37.37
C PHE A 5 -8.67 -63.98 -36.65
N ILE A 6 -8.65 -64.10 -35.33
CA ILE A 6 -9.49 -63.39 -34.37
C ILE A 6 -8.79 -62.06 -34.11
N ILE A 7 -9.49 -60.93 -34.23
CA ILE A 7 -9.04 -59.67 -33.65
C ILE A 7 -10.18 -59.14 -32.79
N SER A 8 -10.00 -59.36 -31.50
CA SER A 8 -10.66 -58.68 -30.40
C SER A 8 -10.36 -57.17 -30.51
N TYR A 9 -11.40 -56.33 -30.53
CA TYR A 9 -11.24 -54.91 -30.26
C TYR A 9 -11.79 -54.61 -28.88
N SER A 10 -10.82 -54.46 -27.98
CA SER A 10 -10.87 -53.99 -26.62
C SER A 10 -11.84 -52.82 -26.39
N LEU A 11 -12.62 -52.92 -25.30
CA LEU A 11 -13.19 -51.78 -24.59
C LEU A 11 -12.07 -50.76 -24.34
N ILE A 12 -12.14 -49.61 -25.02
CA ILE A 12 -11.45 -48.41 -24.56
C ILE A 12 -12.47 -47.65 -23.71
N THR A 13 -12.48 -47.96 -22.42
CA THR A 13 -13.09 -47.10 -21.40
C THR A 13 -12.31 -45.80 -21.39
N LEU A 14 -12.89 -44.77 -22.02
CA LEU A 14 -12.39 -43.41 -21.97
C LEU A 14 -12.50 -42.93 -20.51
N PHE A 15 -11.41 -43.07 -19.75
CA PHE A 15 -11.22 -42.32 -18.51
C PHE A 15 -11.19 -40.84 -18.88
N LEU A 16 -12.37 -40.20 -18.88
CA LEU A 16 -12.51 -38.76 -18.69
C LEU A 16 -12.01 -38.47 -17.28
N LEU A 17 -10.69 -38.45 -17.12
CA LEU A 17 -10.05 -37.72 -16.04
C LEU A 17 -10.56 -36.30 -16.20
N SER A 18 -11.42 -35.96 -15.27
CA SER A 18 -11.94 -34.63 -15.05
C SER A 18 -10.72 -33.79 -14.68
N SER A 19 -9.98 -33.33 -15.68
CA SER A 19 -9.31 -32.05 -15.63
C SER A 19 -10.43 -31.00 -15.63
N VAL A 20 -11.21 -31.00 -14.55
CA VAL A 20 -11.66 -29.78 -13.93
C VAL A 20 -10.36 -29.05 -13.69
N VAL A 21 -10.00 -28.23 -14.66
CA VAL A 21 -9.05 -27.17 -14.46
C VAL A 21 -9.59 -26.47 -13.23
N LEU A 22 -8.90 -26.64 -12.10
CA LEU A 22 -8.94 -25.65 -11.05
C LEU A 22 -8.40 -24.37 -11.70
N PHE A 23 -9.25 -23.69 -12.46
CA PHE A 23 -9.25 -22.23 -12.51
C PHE A 23 -9.72 -21.81 -11.13
N ALA A 24 -8.86 -22.09 -10.13
CA ALA A 24 -9.03 -21.66 -8.78
C ALA A 24 -8.98 -20.14 -8.83
N GLN A 25 -10.14 -19.52 -8.63
CA GLN A 25 -10.34 -18.27 -7.90
C GLN A 25 -9.04 -17.47 -7.63
N CYS A 26 -8.43 -16.95 -8.68
CA CYS A 26 -7.52 -15.82 -8.62
C CYS A 26 -8.17 -14.66 -9.37
N GLU A 27 -9.49 -14.53 -9.27
CA GLU A 27 -10.17 -13.28 -9.57
C GLU A 27 -9.81 -12.29 -8.45
N ASN A 28 -8.66 -11.64 -8.66
CA ASN A 28 -8.25 -10.35 -8.14
C ASN A 28 -8.22 -10.19 -6.60
N ALA A 29 -7.40 -10.99 -5.92
CA ALA A 29 -7.07 -10.78 -4.49
C ALA A 29 -6.59 -9.34 -4.20
N PHE A 30 -5.91 -8.71 -5.17
CA PHE A 30 -5.51 -7.32 -5.11
C PHE A 30 -6.72 -6.36 -5.05
N ALA A 31 -7.63 -6.42 -6.03
CA ALA A 31 -8.77 -5.51 -6.09
C ALA A 31 -9.74 -5.67 -4.90
N GLN A 32 -9.80 -6.87 -4.30
CA GLN A 32 -10.60 -7.11 -3.09
C GLN A 32 -9.97 -6.48 -1.83
N GLN A 33 -8.65 -6.34 -1.81
CA GLN A 33 -7.92 -5.86 -0.64
C GLN A 33 -7.77 -4.33 -0.59
N TRP A 34 -7.75 -3.69 -1.76
CA TRP A 34 -7.37 -2.29 -1.89
C TRP A 34 -8.50 -1.44 -2.46
N LYS A 35 -8.73 -0.26 -1.87
CA LYS A 35 -9.53 0.81 -2.46
C LYS A 35 -8.57 1.83 -3.07
N ILE A 36 -8.70 2.05 -4.38
CA ILE A 36 -7.81 2.92 -5.15
C ILE A 36 -8.39 4.33 -5.26
N GLU A 37 -7.55 5.32 -4.99
CA GLU A 37 -7.79 6.74 -5.28
C GLU A 37 -6.63 7.22 -6.18
N ASP A 38 -6.89 7.42 -7.48
CA ASP A 38 -5.89 7.74 -8.51
C ASP A 38 -6.28 9.00 -9.28
N ALA A 39 -5.54 10.08 -9.04
CA ALA A 39 -5.77 11.41 -9.61
C ALA A 39 -5.52 11.45 -11.12
N SER A 40 -4.73 10.52 -11.65
CA SER A 40 -4.41 10.47 -13.08
C SER A 40 -5.48 9.74 -13.89
N HIS A 41 -6.26 8.88 -13.24
CA HIS A 41 -7.10 7.86 -13.86
C HIS A 41 -6.36 6.99 -14.89
N ALA A 42 -5.04 6.92 -14.78
CA ALA A 42 -4.12 6.29 -15.72
C ALA A 42 -3.08 5.43 -14.98
N LEU A 43 -3.32 5.10 -13.71
CA LEU A 43 -2.58 4.09 -12.97
C LEU A 43 -2.46 2.81 -13.78
N GLN A 44 -1.23 2.29 -13.88
CA GLN A 44 -1.01 0.94 -14.39
C GLN A 44 -0.58 0.07 -13.21
N VAL A 45 -1.31 -1.02 -13.01
CA VAL A 45 -0.97 -2.09 -12.06
C VAL A 45 -0.63 -3.31 -12.87
N ILE A 46 0.60 -3.79 -12.73
CA ILE A 46 1.08 -5.01 -13.37
C ILE A 46 1.29 -6.02 -12.25
N GLU A 47 0.43 -7.04 -12.22
CA GLU A 47 0.53 -8.13 -11.26
C GLU A 47 1.54 -9.16 -11.75
N ARG A 48 2.59 -9.37 -10.95
CA ARG A 48 3.54 -10.47 -11.08
C ARG A 48 3.24 -11.50 -9.99
N THR A 49 3.92 -12.64 -10.00
CA THR A 49 3.62 -13.76 -9.08
C THR A 49 3.51 -13.36 -7.61
N ASP A 50 4.43 -12.52 -7.11
CA ASP A 50 4.46 -12.07 -5.72
C ASP A 50 4.57 -10.54 -5.58
N THR A 51 4.59 -9.80 -6.69
CA THR A 51 4.96 -8.39 -6.71
C THR A 51 3.98 -7.60 -7.57
N LEU A 52 3.54 -6.45 -7.05
CA LEU A 52 2.83 -5.45 -7.81
C LEU A 52 3.83 -4.43 -8.34
N GLU A 53 3.83 -4.21 -9.63
CA GLU A 53 4.51 -3.09 -10.25
C GLU A 53 3.49 -2.00 -10.54
N LEU A 54 3.76 -0.80 -10.01
CA LEU A 54 2.86 0.34 -10.05
C LEU A 54 3.52 1.44 -10.85
N ILE A 55 2.90 1.83 -11.96
CA ILE A 55 3.27 3.02 -12.73
C ILE A 55 2.22 4.08 -12.44
N VAL A 56 2.64 5.16 -11.79
CA VAL A 56 1.77 6.14 -11.16
C VAL A 56 2.01 7.51 -11.81
N PRO A 57 1.17 7.93 -12.78
CA PRO A 57 1.38 9.20 -13.47
C PRO A 57 1.15 10.47 -12.64
N ASP A 58 0.34 10.40 -11.57
CA ASP A 58 0.03 11.52 -10.66
C ASP A 58 -0.10 11.03 -9.20
N GLY A 59 -1.02 11.58 -8.39
CA GLY A 59 -1.26 11.17 -7.03
C GLY A 59 -2.04 9.85 -6.94
N LEU A 60 -1.47 8.87 -6.24
CA LEU A 60 -2.12 7.61 -5.91
C LEU A 60 -2.17 7.39 -4.40
N THR A 61 -3.33 7.01 -3.89
CA THR A 61 -3.43 6.32 -2.59
C THR A 61 -4.10 4.98 -2.76
N MET A 62 -3.42 3.92 -2.30
CA MET A 62 -3.99 2.58 -2.18
C MET A 62 -4.36 2.33 -0.72
N TRP A 63 -5.64 2.35 -0.41
CA TRP A 63 -6.15 2.14 0.94
C TRP A 63 -6.41 0.66 1.20
N TYR A 64 -5.85 0.12 2.28
CA TYR A 64 -6.22 -1.20 2.76
C TYR A 64 -7.65 -1.14 3.29
N GLN A 65 -8.54 -1.95 2.72
CA GLN A 65 -9.98 -1.83 2.97
C GLN A 65 -10.36 -2.15 4.41
N GLN A 66 -9.66 -3.08 5.06
CA GLN A 66 -9.95 -3.43 6.45
C GLN A 66 -9.40 -2.37 7.41
N ARG A 67 -10.30 -1.86 8.27
CA ARG A 67 -9.93 -0.96 9.37
C ARG A 67 -9.13 -1.72 10.43
N LEU A 68 -8.01 -1.15 10.86
CA LEU A 68 -7.14 -1.71 11.89
C LEU A 68 -7.51 -1.13 13.26
N ALA A 69 -7.49 -1.97 14.30
CA ALA A 69 -7.79 -1.55 15.66
C ALA A 69 -6.98 -2.34 16.69
N GLY A 70 -6.71 -1.72 17.84
CA GLY A 70 -5.94 -2.34 18.92
C GLY A 70 -4.46 -2.43 18.59
N ASN A 71 -3.80 -3.53 18.99
CA ASN A 71 -2.40 -3.72 18.68
C ASN A 71 -2.24 -4.41 17.31
N TYR A 72 -1.48 -3.80 16.41
CA TYR A 72 -1.22 -4.35 15.08
C TYR A 72 0.16 -3.95 14.54
N GLU A 73 0.64 -4.73 13.58
CA GLU A 73 1.77 -4.41 12.73
C GLU A 73 1.33 -4.42 11.26
N VAL A 74 1.73 -3.38 10.52
CA VAL A 74 1.70 -3.35 9.05
C VAL A 74 3.13 -3.49 8.57
N SER A 75 3.40 -4.41 7.65
CA SER A 75 4.71 -4.58 7.03
C SER A 75 4.57 -4.76 5.52
N TYR A 76 5.55 -4.26 4.77
CA TYR A 76 5.63 -4.45 3.33
C TYR A 76 7.04 -4.15 2.83
N ARG A 77 7.31 -4.57 1.59
CA ARG A 77 8.53 -4.23 0.88
C ARG A 77 8.23 -3.42 -0.37
N THR A 78 9.09 -2.46 -0.65
CA THR A 78 8.94 -1.61 -1.84
C THR A 78 10.28 -1.18 -2.40
N CYS A 79 10.33 -0.95 -3.70
CA CYS A 79 11.52 -0.50 -4.42
C CYS A 79 11.13 0.62 -5.39
N MET A 80 11.88 1.71 -5.38
CA MET A 80 11.75 2.81 -6.36
C MET A 80 12.54 2.43 -7.62
N VAL A 81 11.84 2.21 -8.73
CA VAL A 81 12.48 1.80 -9.99
C VAL A 81 13.10 3.02 -10.66
N MET A 82 14.39 2.91 -10.98
CA MET A 82 15.20 3.94 -11.66
C MET A 82 15.97 3.30 -12.81
N GLN A 83 15.26 3.03 -13.91
CA GLN A 83 15.74 2.41 -15.16
C GLN A 83 15.62 3.36 -16.37
N GLY A 84 15.21 4.61 -16.16
CA GLY A 84 15.08 5.63 -17.21
C GLY A 84 13.67 5.72 -17.82
N GLY A 85 12.68 5.08 -17.18
CA GLY A 85 11.27 5.22 -17.54
C GLY A 85 10.72 6.62 -17.27
N LYS A 86 9.64 6.99 -17.99
CA LYS A 86 9.01 8.32 -17.88
C LYS A 86 8.59 8.70 -16.45
N TYR A 87 8.18 7.72 -15.66
CA TYR A 87 7.68 7.91 -14.29
C TYR A 87 8.66 7.36 -13.24
N ASP A 88 9.89 7.06 -13.64
CA ASP A 88 10.96 6.71 -12.71
C ASP A 88 11.38 7.96 -11.97
N ARG A 89 10.95 8.06 -10.72
CA ARG A 89 11.23 9.18 -9.84
C ARG A 89 11.67 8.64 -8.49
N LEU A 90 12.77 9.18 -7.99
CA LEU A 90 13.28 8.82 -6.69
C LEU A 90 12.75 9.82 -5.67
N SER A 91 11.47 9.77 -5.31
CA SER A 91 10.90 10.62 -4.26
C SER A 91 9.52 10.14 -3.81
N ASP A 92 9.05 10.63 -2.67
CA ASP A 92 7.66 10.48 -2.19
C ASP A 92 7.20 9.02 -2.04
N LEU A 93 8.04 8.18 -1.42
CA LEU A 93 7.57 6.92 -0.83
C LEU A 93 6.82 7.25 0.46
N ASN A 94 5.52 7.46 0.34
CA ASN A 94 4.71 7.96 1.44
C ASN A 94 3.75 6.88 1.93
N CYS A 95 3.32 6.99 3.19
CA CYS A 95 2.24 6.17 3.71
C CYS A 95 1.42 6.91 4.76
N PHE A 96 0.20 6.43 4.94
CA PHE A 96 -0.74 6.82 5.96
C PHE A 96 -1.05 5.63 6.86
N TRP A 97 -1.25 5.87 8.15
CA TRP A 97 -1.86 4.89 9.06
C TRP A 97 -2.70 5.59 10.13
N ALA A 98 -3.49 4.79 10.84
CA ALA A 98 -4.53 5.27 11.75
C ALA A 98 -5.44 6.32 11.09
N ALA A 99 -5.73 6.12 9.81
CA ALA A 99 -6.50 7.08 9.02
C ALA A 99 -8.00 6.94 9.27
N ASN A 100 -8.63 8.06 9.67
CA ASN A 100 -10.07 8.18 9.88
C ASN A 100 -10.56 9.49 9.27
N ASP A 101 -11.81 9.49 8.79
CA ASP A 101 -12.48 10.69 8.32
C ASP A 101 -13.33 11.28 9.46
N PRO A 102 -12.94 12.43 10.08
CA PRO A 102 -13.71 13.01 11.18
C PRO A 102 -15.12 13.47 10.77
N LYS A 103 -15.38 13.67 9.47
CA LYS A 103 -16.71 14.01 8.94
C LYS A 103 -17.57 12.77 8.70
N TYR A 104 -16.95 11.60 8.51
CA TYR A 104 -17.59 10.31 8.26
C TYR A 104 -16.90 9.22 9.11
N PRO A 105 -17.10 9.23 10.44
CA PRO A 105 -16.30 8.42 11.37
C PRO A 105 -16.44 6.91 11.15
N ASP A 106 -17.56 6.46 10.59
CA ASP A 106 -17.86 5.04 10.37
C ASP A 106 -17.39 4.51 9.02
N ASP A 107 -17.04 5.40 8.08
CA ASP A 107 -16.65 5.02 6.73
C ASP A 107 -15.67 6.03 6.11
N LEU A 108 -14.38 5.65 6.11
CA LEU A 108 -13.34 6.42 5.45
C LEU A 108 -13.65 6.64 3.96
N PHE A 109 -14.35 5.72 3.30
CA PHE A 109 -14.51 5.69 1.85
C PHE A 109 -15.68 6.53 1.33
N THR A 110 -16.52 7.09 2.20
CA THR A 110 -17.63 7.96 1.79
C THR A 110 -17.19 9.11 0.89
N ARG A 111 -16.00 9.69 1.15
CA ARG A 111 -15.41 10.77 0.33
C ARG A 111 -14.30 10.32 -0.62
N SER A 112 -14.19 9.03 -0.90
CA SER A 112 -13.06 8.48 -1.68
C SER A 112 -12.98 9.08 -3.09
N GLN A 113 -14.12 9.20 -3.79
CA GLN A 113 -14.20 9.83 -5.11
C GLN A 113 -13.84 11.33 -5.10
N TRP A 114 -14.04 12.02 -3.98
CA TRP A 114 -13.66 13.43 -3.85
C TRP A 114 -12.17 13.58 -3.51
N ARG A 115 -11.61 12.66 -2.72
CA ARG A 115 -10.17 12.67 -2.40
C ARG A 115 -9.33 12.32 -3.61
N ASP A 116 -9.70 11.27 -4.34
CA ASP A 116 -9.22 10.96 -5.69
C ASP A 116 -7.69 10.99 -5.88
N GLY A 117 -6.89 10.68 -4.86
CA GLY A 117 -5.43 10.75 -4.95
C GLY A 117 -4.83 12.15 -4.78
N ILE A 118 -5.67 13.20 -4.76
CA ILE A 118 -5.28 14.60 -4.64
C ILE A 118 -4.73 14.87 -3.24
N PHE A 119 -3.44 15.23 -3.17
CA PHE A 119 -2.71 15.27 -1.90
C PHE A 119 -3.31 16.21 -0.86
N LYS A 120 -3.81 17.38 -1.28
CA LYS A 120 -4.43 18.37 -0.37
C LYS A 120 -5.74 17.87 0.23
N ASN A 121 -6.47 16.97 -0.42
CA ASN A 121 -7.77 16.52 0.07
C ASN A 121 -7.64 15.61 1.31
N TYR A 122 -6.47 14.98 1.49
CA TYR A 122 -6.13 14.21 2.70
C TYR A 122 -5.92 15.08 3.94
N ASN A 123 -5.74 16.40 3.80
CA ASN A 123 -5.69 17.33 4.93
C ASN A 123 -6.99 17.31 5.75
N THR A 124 -8.07 16.72 5.23
CA THR A 124 -9.34 16.56 5.95
C THR A 124 -9.39 15.34 6.88
N LEU A 125 -8.36 14.48 6.88
CA LEU A 125 -8.33 13.25 7.64
C LEU A 125 -7.53 13.38 8.95
N ASN A 126 -7.88 12.56 9.93
CA ASN A 126 -7.05 12.29 11.08
C ASN A 126 -6.19 11.07 10.76
N LEU A 127 -4.89 11.25 10.56
CA LEU A 127 -3.95 10.16 10.26
C LEU A 127 -2.53 10.47 10.75
N PHE A 128 -1.68 9.46 10.77
CA PHE A 128 -0.22 9.65 10.79
C PHE A 128 0.33 9.52 9.37
N TYR A 129 1.35 10.31 9.07
CA TYR A 129 1.96 10.37 7.76
C TYR A 129 3.48 10.30 7.87
N VAL A 130 4.07 9.40 7.10
CA VAL A 130 5.50 9.50 6.76
C VAL A 130 5.60 9.78 5.28
N GLY A 131 6.41 10.79 4.94
CA GLY A 131 6.95 10.91 3.60
C GLY A 131 8.43 10.60 3.61
N TYR A 132 8.82 9.45 3.08
CA TYR A 132 10.20 8.98 3.01
C TYR A 132 10.80 9.39 1.67
N GLY A 133 11.84 10.21 1.71
CA GLY A 133 12.41 10.85 0.53
C GLY A 133 11.45 11.80 -0.18
N GLY A 134 10.70 12.63 0.55
CA GLY A 134 9.87 13.70 -0.03
C GLY A 134 10.67 14.95 -0.40
N ASN A 135 10.00 15.93 -1.03
CA ASN A 135 10.61 17.15 -1.56
C ASN A 135 11.78 16.84 -2.52
N ASP A 136 11.51 16.03 -3.54
CA ASP A 136 12.53 15.54 -4.48
C ASP A 136 13.68 14.82 -3.76
N ASN A 137 13.29 13.96 -2.81
CA ASN A 137 14.21 13.17 -1.98
C ASN A 137 15.25 13.98 -1.22
N SER A 138 14.84 15.12 -0.66
CA SER A 138 15.67 15.92 0.25
C SER A 138 15.27 15.79 1.72
N THR A 139 14.12 15.20 2.01
CA THR A 139 13.61 15.10 3.39
C THR A 139 12.88 13.79 3.64
N THR A 140 12.99 13.28 4.87
CA THR A 140 12.12 12.24 5.40
C THR A 140 11.37 12.78 6.61
N ARG A 141 10.03 12.89 6.51
CA ARG A 141 9.21 13.67 7.44
C ARG A 141 8.10 12.85 8.06
N PHE A 142 7.96 12.96 9.37
CA PHE A 142 6.85 12.39 10.12
C PHE A 142 5.90 13.49 10.59
N ARG A 143 4.61 13.31 10.31
CA ARG A 143 3.56 14.28 10.61
C ARG A 143 2.34 13.61 11.22
N ARG A 144 1.61 14.37 12.02
CA ARG A 144 0.25 14.02 12.47
C ARG A 144 -0.73 14.92 11.75
N TYR A 145 -1.64 14.34 10.97
CA TYR A 145 -2.72 15.09 10.34
C TYR A 145 -3.88 15.18 11.32
N ARG A 146 -4.46 16.38 11.37
CA ARG A 146 -5.54 16.82 12.25
C ARG A 146 -6.60 17.49 11.39
N GLY A 147 -7.48 16.67 10.85
CA GLY A 147 -8.53 17.06 9.93
C GLY A 147 -9.50 18.10 10.52
N GLU A 148 -9.59 18.19 11.86
CA GLU A 148 -10.35 19.23 12.54
C GLU A 148 -9.84 20.65 12.26
N TYR A 149 -8.58 20.81 11.84
CA TYR A 149 -8.00 22.10 11.46
C TYR A 149 -8.03 22.35 9.95
N TYR A 150 -8.71 21.52 9.17
CA TYR A 150 -8.79 21.71 7.72
C TYR A 150 -9.30 23.10 7.34
N GLY A 151 -8.65 23.74 6.37
CA GLY A 151 -8.93 25.12 5.94
C GLY A 151 -8.23 26.21 6.77
N VAL A 152 -7.48 25.82 7.81
CA VAL A 152 -6.55 26.68 8.56
C VAL A 152 -5.13 26.54 7.95
N ALA A 153 -4.12 27.12 8.60
CA ALA A 153 -2.72 26.99 8.21
C ALA A 153 -2.22 25.53 8.26
N ASP A 154 -1.37 25.17 7.30
CA ASP A 154 -0.87 23.81 7.08
C ASP A 154 -0.08 23.24 8.29
N ASP A 155 0.58 24.10 9.06
CA ASP A 155 1.31 23.73 10.28
C ASP A 155 0.39 23.27 11.42
N LYS A 156 -0.86 23.75 11.45
CA LYS A 156 -1.90 23.27 12.38
C LYS A 156 -2.56 22.00 11.86
N VAL A 157 -2.81 21.93 10.56
CA VAL A 157 -3.44 20.77 9.90
C VAL A 157 -2.55 19.54 9.97
N LYS A 158 -1.26 19.69 9.72
CA LYS A 158 -0.31 18.58 9.60
C LYS A 158 1.03 18.94 10.23
N PRO A 159 1.06 19.22 11.55
CA PRO A 159 2.29 19.56 12.27
C PRO A 159 3.40 18.56 11.97
N LEU A 160 4.60 19.11 11.74
CA LEU A 160 5.83 18.34 11.64
C LEU A 160 6.22 17.83 13.02
N LEU A 161 6.34 16.53 13.18
CA LEU A 161 6.75 15.90 14.43
C LEU A 161 8.27 15.68 14.45
N LYS A 162 8.83 15.22 13.32
CA LYS A 162 10.26 14.99 13.15
C LYS A 162 10.63 15.00 11.67
N GLU A 163 11.87 15.37 11.38
CA GLU A 163 12.44 15.42 10.04
C GLU A 163 13.88 14.90 10.04
N TYR A 164 14.25 14.21 8.98
CA TYR A 164 15.62 13.88 8.61
C TYR A 164 15.94 14.54 7.26
N THR A 165 17.17 14.99 7.12
CA THR A 165 17.73 15.60 5.90
C THR A 165 19.07 15.00 5.49
N ASP A 166 19.62 14.08 6.30
CA ASP A 166 20.87 13.40 6.02
C ASP A 166 20.66 12.26 5.02
N ALA A 167 21.72 11.92 4.26
CA ALA A 167 21.65 10.97 3.18
C ALA A 167 21.24 9.54 3.60
N SER A 168 21.53 9.11 4.83
CA SER A 168 21.16 7.77 5.32
C SER A 168 19.65 7.57 5.46
N HIS A 169 18.88 8.65 5.61
CA HIS A 169 17.43 8.60 5.74
C HIS A 169 16.70 8.99 4.45
N LEU A 170 17.38 8.99 3.30
CA LEU A 170 16.82 9.29 1.99
C LEU A 170 16.76 8.04 1.11
N LEU A 171 15.96 8.13 0.04
CA LEU A 171 15.82 7.07 -0.95
C LEU A 171 17.12 6.88 -1.74
N VAL A 172 17.40 5.63 -2.07
CA VAL A 172 18.49 5.14 -2.91
C VAL A 172 17.86 4.42 -4.11
N PRO A 173 18.30 4.71 -5.34
CA PRO A 173 17.76 4.09 -6.54
C PRO A 173 17.78 2.56 -6.50
N ASN A 174 16.70 1.92 -6.95
CA ASN A 174 16.61 0.48 -7.14
C ASN A 174 16.88 -0.36 -5.86
N GLN A 175 16.77 0.26 -4.68
CA GLN A 175 16.92 -0.42 -3.40
C GLN A 175 15.57 -0.90 -2.88
N TRP A 176 15.54 -2.13 -2.36
CA TRP A 176 14.40 -2.63 -1.59
C TRP A 176 14.40 -2.07 -0.17
N TYR A 177 13.26 -1.53 0.24
CA TYR A 177 12.98 -1.07 1.59
C TYR A 177 11.99 -2.01 2.26
N GLN A 178 12.32 -2.49 3.46
CA GLN A 178 11.37 -3.13 4.36
C GLN A 178 10.79 -2.06 5.27
N ILE A 179 9.50 -1.78 5.11
CA ILE A 179 8.76 -0.88 5.99
C ILE A 179 8.05 -1.70 7.05
N ARG A 180 8.05 -1.22 8.29
CA ARG A 180 7.23 -1.73 9.38
C ARG A 180 6.61 -0.58 10.16
N ILE A 181 5.31 -0.67 10.39
CA ILE A 181 4.54 0.25 11.21
C ILE A 181 3.92 -0.56 12.32
N LYS A 182 4.25 -0.25 13.58
CA LYS A 182 3.70 -0.95 14.73
C LYS A 182 2.85 0.00 15.54
N VAL A 183 1.65 -0.43 15.92
CA VAL A 183 0.80 0.19 16.94
C VAL A 183 0.66 -0.81 18.06
N GLU A 184 1.24 -0.53 19.22
CA GLU A 184 1.25 -1.46 20.35
C GLU A 184 1.38 -0.68 21.66
N LYS A 185 0.55 -1.02 22.66
CA LYS A 185 0.68 -0.51 24.04
C LYS A 185 0.75 1.02 24.11
N GLY A 186 -0.10 1.71 23.35
CA GLY A 186 -0.19 3.18 23.35
C GLY A 186 0.95 3.88 22.63
N ILE A 187 1.72 3.17 21.81
CA ILE A 187 2.83 3.75 21.03
C ILE A 187 2.66 3.35 19.57
N THR A 188 2.94 4.28 18.67
CA THR A 188 3.16 3.97 17.26
C THR A 188 4.62 4.17 16.87
N THR A 189 5.16 3.27 16.06
CA THR A 189 6.52 3.34 15.52
C THR A 189 6.53 3.11 14.01
N TYR A 190 7.47 3.74 13.33
CA TYR A 190 7.76 3.54 11.91
C TYR A 190 9.23 3.19 11.76
N SER A 191 9.50 2.05 11.13
CA SER A 191 10.84 1.51 10.93
C SER A 191 11.12 1.21 9.47
N VAL A 192 12.37 1.41 9.06
CA VAL A 192 12.88 1.14 7.72
C VAL A 192 14.09 0.24 7.84
N ASN A 193 14.08 -0.92 7.17
CA ASN A 193 15.19 -1.88 7.17
C ASN A 193 15.65 -2.31 8.59
N GLY A 194 14.72 -2.33 9.55
CA GLY A 194 14.98 -2.70 10.94
C GLY A 194 15.42 -1.55 11.84
N GLU A 195 15.67 -0.36 11.31
CA GLU A 195 15.92 0.86 12.09
C GLU A 195 14.60 1.55 12.42
N GLU A 196 14.39 1.92 13.69
CA GLU A 196 13.26 2.76 14.10
C GLU A 196 13.55 4.24 13.82
N LEU A 197 12.81 4.83 12.88
CA LEU A 197 13.01 6.23 12.51
C LEU A 197 12.13 7.16 13.35
N PHE A 198 10.90 6.73 13.60
CA PHE A 198 9.88 7.53 14.26
C PHE A 198 9.14 6.75 15.34
N ARG A 199 8.83 7.46 16.42
CA ARG A 199 8.06 6.98 17.56
C ARG A 199 7.12 8.09 18.03
N TYR A 200 5.90 7.72 18.39
CA TYR A 200 4.92 8.64 18.95
C TYR A 200 4.08 7.96 20.02
N VAL A 201 3.86 8.67 21.13
CA VAL A 201 2.98 8.21 22.22
C VAL A 201 1.56 8.61 21.87
N LEU A 202 0.69 7.60 21.72
CA LEU A 202 -0.71 7.78 21.38
C LEU A 202 -1.49 8.26 22.60
N THR A 203 -2.45 9.17 22.36
CA THR A 203 -3.38 9.64 23.39
C THR A 203 -4.79 9.14 23.07
N GLY A 204 -5.24 8.09 23.77
CA GLY A 204 -6.55 7.48 23.51
C GLY A 204 -6.57 6.61 22.24
N GLY A 205 -7.69 6.59 21.51
CA GLY A 205 -7.95 5.73 20.35
C GLY A 205 -7.28 6.15 19.04
N GLU A 206 -6.22 6.96 19.08
CA GLU A 206 -5.56 7.52 17.90
C GLU A 206 -4.77 6.51 17.05
N GLY A 207 -4.60 5.28 17.54
CA GLY A 207 -3.88 4.22 16.83
C GLY A 207 -4.76 3.46 15.83
N ASP A 208 -6.08 3.54 15.94
CA ASP A 208 -7.00 2.81 15.10
C ASP A 208 -7.29 3.55 13.78
N GLY A 209 -7.55 2.82 12.70
CA GLY A 209 -7.94 3.40 11.41
C GLY A 209 -7.40 2.58 10.23
N HIS A 210 -7.44 3.18 9.04
CA HIS A 210 -6.95 2.51 7.83
C HIS A 210 -5.47 2.78 7.57
N PHE A 211 -4.85 1.86 6.84
CA PHE A 211 -3.54 2.04 6.22
C PHE A 211 -3.71 2.47 4.76
N GLY A 212 -2.83 3.36 4.29
CA GLY A 212 -2.76 3.75 2.88
C GLY A 212 -1.32 3.87 2.38
N LEU A 213 -0.98 3.21 1.28
CA LEU A 213 0.25 3.50 0.53
C LEU A 213 0.01 4.74 -0.34
N ARG A 214 0.87 5.76 -0.24
CA ARG A 214 0.72 7.04 -0.96
C ARG A 214 1.94 7.27 -1.87
N LEU A 215 1.69 7.56 -3.15
CA LEU A 215 2.75 7.76 -4.16
C LEU A 215 2.43 8.97 -5.04
N LEU A 216 3.45 9.74 -5.44
CA LEU A 216 3.29 10.88 -6.35
C LEU A 216 4.26 10.72 -7.51
N GLN A 217 3.73 10.58 -8.72
CA GLN A 217 4.52 10.52 -9.96
C GLN A 217 5.68 9.52 -9.85
N ASN A 218 5.37 8.23 -9.74
CA ASN A 218 6.33 7.21 -9.33
C ASN A 218 6.24 5.94 -10.17
N HIS A 219 7.30 5.15 -10.13
CA HIS A 219 7.35 3.78 -10.62
C HIS A 219 7.93 2.91 -9.51
N VAL A 220 7.10 2.04 -8.93
CA VAL A 220 7.51 1.23 -7.78
C VAL A 220 7.16 -0.23 -7.93
N LEU A 221 7.98 -1.07 -7.30
CA LEU A 221 7.62 -2.45 -6.96
C LEU A 221 7.09 -2.46 -5.53
N PHE A 222 6.06 -3.25 -5.27
CA PHE A 222 5.42 -3.41 -3.96
C PHE A 222 5.08 -4.88 -3.73
N THR A 223 5.53 -5.43 -2.61
CA THR A 223 5.40 -6.85 -2.30
C THR A 223 5.34 -7.09 -0.79
N ASP A 224 5.07 -8.34 -0.39
CA ASP A 224 5.12 -8.82 0.99
C ASP A 224 4.25 -8.00 1.96
N PHE A 225 3.14 -7.41 1.49
CA PHE A 225 2.22 -6.67 2.35
C PHE A 225 1.52 -7.61 3.32
N LYS A 226 1.66 -7.34 4.62
CA LYS A 226 1.06 -8.12 5.70
C LYS A 226 0.55 -7.18 6.79
N VAL A 227 -0.61 -7.55 7.33
CA VAL A 227 -1.15 -6.99 8.56
C VAL A 227 -1.22 -8.11 9.59
N THR A 228 -0.76 -7.87 10.81
CA THR A 228 -0.75 -8.86 11.88
C THR A 228 -1.25 -8.22 13.17
N THR A 229 -2.23 -8.86 13.81
CA THR A 229 -2.66 -8.51 15.17
C THR A 229 -1.60 -8.97 16.17
N LEU A 230 -1.33 -8.14 17.19
CA LEU A 230 -0.27 -8.37 18.19
C LEU A 230 -0.81 -8.70 19.58
#